data_AF-R6YG35-F1
#
_entry.id   AF-R6YG35-F1
#
_cell.length_a   1.000
_cell.length_b   1.000
_cell.length_c   1.000
_cell.angle_alpha   90.00
_cell.angle_beta   90.00
_cell.angle_gamma   90.00
#
_symmetry.space_group_name_H-M   'P 1'
#
loop_
_entity.id
_entity.type
_entity.pdbx_description
1 polymer ?
#
loop_
_entity_poly.entity_id
_entity_poly.type
_entity_poly.pdbx_seq_one_letter_code
_entity_poly.pdbx_strand_id
1 'polypeptide(L)' 'MRDFHIPKIPATTNKSIRFPNDVIDKVEEAIRGTDCTFSAFVVEAVRVALENLQEQKERAQQENE' A
#
# COMPACT_ATOMS: atom_id res chain seq x y z
N MET A 1 1.65 15.82 -32.09
CA MET A 1 0.52 15.20 -31.35
C MET A 1 1.12 14.41 -30.21
N ARG A 2 0.53 14.47 -29.00
CA ARG A 2 0.93 13.54 -27.93
C ARG A 2 0.27 12.21 -28.24
N ASP A 3 1.04 11.14 -28.32
CA ASP A 3 0.51 9.82 -28.57
C ASP A 3 -0.41 9.42 -27.41
N PHE A 4 -1.67 9.10 -27.73
CA PHE A 4 -2.61 8.62 -26.76
C PHE A 4 -2.19 7.19 -26.34
N HIS A 5 -1.62 7.08 -25.14
CA HIS A 5 -1.30 5.79 -24.55
C HIS A 5 -2.55 5.26 -23.85
N ILE A 6 -3.01 4.08 -24.25
CA ILE A 6 -4.09 3.39 -23.54
C ILE A 6 -3.62 3.12 -22.12
N PRO A 7 -4.34 3.58 -21.08
CA PRO A 7 -3.96 3.33 -19.70
C PRO A 7 -3.97 1.83 -19.43
N LYS A 8 -2.79 1.25 -19.21
CA LYS A 8 -2.64 -0.15 -18.85
C LYS A 8 -2.77 -0.27 -17.33
N ILE A 9 -3.96 -0.65 -16.88
CA ILE A 9 -4.18 -0.97 -15.46
C ILE A 9 -3.29 -2.18 -15.12
N PRO A 10 -2.45 -2.11 -14.07
CA PRO A 10 -1.64 -3.23 -13.64
C PRO A 10 -2.51 -4.46 -13.32
N ALA A 11 -2.02 -5.66 -13.64
CA ALA A 11 -2.71 -6.88 -13.28
C ALA A 11 -2.76 -7.04 -11.75
N THR A 12 -3.95 -7.32 -11.21
CA THR A 12 -4.17 -7.54 -9.77
C THR A 12 -4.59 -8.98 -9.50
N THR A 13 -4.15 -9.55 -8.39
CA THR A 13 -4.58 -10.88 -7.91
C THR A 13 -5.23 -10.74 -6.53
N ASN A 14 -6.40 -11.34 -6.32
CA ASN A 14 -7.04 -11.35 -5.00
C ASN A 14 -6.26 -12.27 -4.04
N LYS A 15 -5.99 -11.79 -2.83
CA LYS A 15 -5.46 -12.57 -1.71
C LYS A 15 -6.39 -12.37 -0.50
N SER A 16 -6.84 -13.48 0.10
CA SER A 16 -7.70 -13.47 1.28
C SER A 16 -6.85 -13.70 2.54
N ILE A 17 -6.94 -12.78 3.49
CA ILE A 17 -6.25 -12.83 4.79
C ILE A 17 -7.21 -12.35 5.89
N ARG A 18 -6.95 -12.74 7.14
CA ARG A 18 -7.75 -12.30 8.30
C ARG A 18 -7.06 -11.15 9.02
N PHE A 19 -7.80 -10.11 9.32
CA PHE A 19 -7.38 -9.02 10.18
C PHE A 19 -7.99 -9.19 11.57
N PRO A 20 -7.27 -8.85 12.65
CA PRO A 20 -7.89 -8.67 13.97
C PRO A 20 -9.00 -7.62 13.91
N ASN A 21 -10.09 -7.84 14.65
CA ASN A 21 -11.25 -6.94 14.63
C ASN A 21 -10.89 -5.52 15.06
N ASP A 22 -10.04 -5.38 16.08
CA ASP A 22 -9.61 -4.07 16.58
C ASP A 22 -8.81 -3.28 15.53
N VAL A 23 -8.10 -3.97 14.64
CA VAL A 23 -7.40 -3.33 13.52
C VAL A 23 -8.38 -2.89 12.44
N ILE A 24 -9.40 -3.71 12.15
CA ILE A 24 -10.46 -3.34 11.21
C ILE A 24 -11.15 -2.06 11.69
N ASP A 25 -11.58 -2.04 12.95
CA ASP A 25 -12.27 -0.89 13.55
C ASP A 25 -11.42 0.39 13.47
N LYS A 26 -10.11 0.29 13.73
CA LYS A 26 -9.19 1.44 13.64
C LYS A 26 -9.03 1.95 12.21
N VAL A 27 -8.98 1.06 11.23
CA VAL A 27 -8.87 1.44 9.81
C VAL A 27 -10.17 2.11 9.36
N GLU A 28 -11.33 1.52 9.67
CA GLU A 28 -12.64 2.06 9.33
C GLU A 28 -12.89 3.44 9.97
N GLU A 29 -12.45 3.62 11.22
CA GLU A 29 -12.48 4.94 11.87
C GLU A 29 -11.56 5.94 11.16
N ALA A 30 -10.34 5.54 10.80
CA ALA A 30 -9.36 6.42 10.16
C ALA A 30 -9.77 6.88 8.76
N ILE A 31 -10.51 6.06 8.01
CA ILE A 31 -11.01 6.40 6.67
C ILE A 31 -12.43 6.99 6.68
N ARG A 32 -13.08 7.10 7.84
CA ARG A 32 -14.44 7.62 7.96
C ARG A 32 -14.53 9.05 7.42
N GLY A 33 -15.51 9.29 6.55
CA GLY A 33 -15.73 10.60 5.94
C GLY A 33 -14.73 10.95 4.84
N THR A 34 -13.88 10.00 4.43
CA THR A 34 -13.01 10.11 3.25
C THR A 34 -13.59 9.30 2.09
N ASP A 35 -13.13 9.58 0.87
CA ASP A 35 -13.48 8.79 -0.32
C ASP A 35 -12.60 7.51 -0.45
N CYS A 36 -11.92 7.09 0.62
CA CYS A 36 -11.04 5.94 0.64
C CYS A 36 -11.79 4.66 1.03
N THR A 37 -11.50 3.55 0.34
CA THR A 37 -12.02 2.23 0.71
C THR A 37 -11.01 1.47 1.57
N PHE A 38 -11.48 0.53 2.39
CA PHE A 38 -10.61 -0.34 3.20
C PHE A 38 -9.51 -1.01 2.36
N SER A 39 -9.87 -1.57 1.20
CA SER A 39 -8.92 -2.21 0.29
C SER A 39 -7.88 -1.23 -0.26
N ALA A 40 -8.28 -0.01 -0.63
CA ALA A 40 -7.34 1.01 -1.10
C ALA A 40 -6.37 1.42 0.01
N PHE A 41 -6.88 1.63 1.22
CA PHE A 41 -6.07 1.92 2.40
C PHE A 41 -5.04 0.82 2.67
N VAL A 42 -5.46 -0.45 2.68
CA VAL A 42 -4.56 -1.58 2.93
C VAL A 42 -3.50 -1.70 1.83
N VAL A 43 -3.87 -1.50 0.56
CA VAL A 43 -2.91 -1.54 -0.55
C VAL A 43 -1.83 -0.45 -0.40
N GLU A 44 -2.22 0.79 -0.09
CA GLU A 44 -1.25 1.88 0.12
C GLU A 44 -0.40 1.65 1.37
N ALA A 45 -1.01 1.22 2.48
CA ALA A 45 -0.27 0.91 3.70
C ALA A 45 0.80 -0.16 3.48
N VAL A 46 0.50 -1.19 2.68
CA VAL A 46 1.46 -2.25 2.33
C VAL A 46 2.56 -1.72 1.39
N ARG A 47 2.24 -0.84 0.43
CA ARG A 47 3.27 -0.21 -0.42
C ARG A 47 4.26 0.60 0.41
N VAL A 48 3.76 1.48 1.28
CA VAL A 48 4.58 2.30 2.18
C VAL A 48 5.41 1.42 3.11
N ALA A 49 4.84 0.33 3.65
CA ALA A 49 5.58 -0.60 4.49
C ALA A 49 6.73 -1.28 3.73
N LEU A 50 6.52 -1.67 2.47
CA LEU A 50 7.56 -2.28 1.63
C LEU A 50 8.67 -1.27 1.28
N GLU A 51 8.32 -0.04 0.95
CA GLU A 51 9.27 1.05 0.69
C GLU A 51 10.14 1.32 1.94
N ASN A 52 9.51 1.46 3.11
CA ASN A 52 10.24 1.65 4.38
C ASN A 52 11.21 0.50 4.68
N LEU A 53 10.85 -0.75 4.37
CA LEU A 53 11.74 -1.91 4.53
C LEU A 53 12.90 -1.89 3.53
N GLN A 54 12.67 -1.41 2.32
CA GLN A 54 13.71 -1.26 1.31
C GLN A 54 14.70 -0.16 1.70
N GLU A 55 14.21 1.01 2.11
CA GLU A 55 15.05 2.11 2.59
C GLU A 55 15.92 1.71 3.79
N GLN A 56 15.37 0.93 4.73
CA GLN A 56 16.14 0.40 5.86
C GLN A 56 17.29 -0.51 5.42
N LYS A 57 17.08 -1.36 4.41
CA LYS A 57 18.13 -2.21 3.86
C LYS A 57 19.23 -1.39 3.19
N GLU A 58 18.85 -0.39 2.42
CA GLU A 58 19.81 0.48 1.72
C GLU A 58 20.66 1.28 2.71
N ARG A 59 20.04 1.84 3.76
CA ARG A 59 20.77 2.50 4.85
C ARG A 59 21.75 1.56 5.55
N ALA A 60 21.31 0.35 5.88
CA ALA A 60 22.17 -0.65 6.52
C ALA A 60 23.32 -1.10 5.61
N GLN A 61 23.14 -1.10 4.29
CA GLN A 61 24.22 -1.42 3.34
C GLN A 61 25.23 -0.28 3.24
N GLN A 62 24.77 0.97 3.24
CA GLN A 62 25.63 2.17 3.22
C GLN A 62 26.46 2.34 4.49
N GLU A 63 25.98 1.86 5.64
CA GLU A 63 26.74 1.89 6.90
C GLU A 63 27.85 0.82 7.00
N ASN A 64 27.78 -0.22 6.15
CA ASN A 64 28.73 -1.34 6.14
C ASN A 64 29.81 -1.20 5.06
N GLU A 65 29.84 -0.08 4.34
CA GLU A 65 30.78 0.26 3.27
C GLU A 65 31.62 1.48 3.66
#